data_AF-A0A373W4J5-F1
#
_entry.id   AF-A0A373W4J5-F1
#
_cell.length_a   1.000
_cell.length_b   1.000
_cell.length_c   1.000
_cell.angle_alpha   90.00
_cell.angle_beta   90.00
_cell.angle_gamma   90.00
#
_symmetry.space_group_name_H-M   'P 1'
#
loop_
_entity.id
_entity.type
_entity.pdbx_description
1 polymer ?
#
loop_
_entity_poly.entity_id
_entity_poly.type
_entity_poly.pdbx_seq_one_letter_code
_entity_poly.pdbx_strand_id
1 'polypeptide(L)'
;MTRRTSEDIQRQIEQLKNQKKEVLAKEKAQARKARTRRLIQRGAILEQYLDNAEDLTNEEIEGIVKYAFNTPYVRDYVKDLNNVKEI
;
A
#
# COMPACT_ATOMS: atom_id res chain seq x y z
N MET A 1 -8.23 -46.96 -17.76
CA MET A 1 -7.78 -45.57 -17.52
C MET A 1 -7.37 -44.98 -18.85
N THR A 2 -8.09 -43.99 -19.37
CA THR A 2 -7.75 -43.29 -20.61
C THR A 2 -6.45 -42.51 -20.39
N ARG A 3 -5.41 -42.77 -21.17
CA ARG A 3 -4.16 -42.01 -21.10
C ARG A 3 -4.43 -40.59 -21.61
N ARG A 4 -4.07 -39.59 -20.81
CA ARG A 4 -4.04 -38.20 -21.27
C ARG A 4 -3.05 -38.09 -22.43
N THR A 5 -3.46 -37.44 -23.51
CA THR A 5 -2.59 -37.17 -24.64
C THR A 5 -1.63 -36.03 -24.32
N SER A 6 -0.55 -35.88 -25.09
CA SER A 6 0.37 -34.75 -24.95
C SER A 6 -0.34 -33.40 -25.13
N GLU A 7 -1.38 -33.36 -25.97
CA GLU A 7 -2.19 -32.16 -26.20
C GLU A 7 -3.04 -31.80 -24.98
N ASP A 8 -3.62 -32.78 -24.29
CA ASP A 8 -4.38 -32.56 -23.06
C ASP A 8 -3.50 -31.96 -21.96
N ILE A 9 -2.27 -32.47 -21.85
CA ILE A 9 -1.26 -31.95 -20.91
C ILE A 9 -0.89 -30.50 -21.26
N GLN A 10 -0.68 -30.20 -22.55
CA GLN A 10 -0.34 -28.85 -22.99
C GLN A 10 -1.47 -27.85 -22.70
N ARG A 11 -2.74 -28.23 -22.94
CA ARG A 11 -3.90 -27.40 -22.59
C ARG A 11 -3.98 -27.15 -21.09
N GLN A 12 -3.71 -28.18 -20.29
CA GLN A 12 -3.72 -28.07 -18.83
C GLN A 12 -2.61 -27.11 -18.33
N ILE A 13 -1.42 -27.14 -18.95
CA ILE A 13 -0.33 -26.21 -18.65
C ILE A 13 -0.75 -24.76 -18.93
N GLU A 14 -1.37 -24.49 -20.09
CA GLU A 14 -1.81 -23.13 -20.43
C GLU A 14 -2.94 -22.64 -19.52
N GLN A 15 -3.88 -23.51 -19.14
CA GLN A 15 -4.90 -23.18 -18.15
C GLN A 15 -4.29 -22.80 -16.80
N LEU A 16 -3.33 -23.59 -16.30
CA LEU A 16 -2.66 -23.31 -15.03
C LEU A 16 -1.84 -22.01 -15.08
N LYS A 17 -1.19 -21.70 -16.21
CA LYS A 17 -0.49 -20.42 -16.40
C LYS A 17 -1.45 -19.23 -16.33
N ASN A 18 -2.62 -19.35 -16.98
CA ASN A 18 -3.64 -18.29 -16.96
C ASN A 18 -4.21 -18.10 -15.56
N GLN A 19 -4.52 -19.19 -14.85
CA GLN A 19 -4.97 -19.13 -13.46
C GLN A 19 -3.93 -18.47 -12.55
N LYS A 20 -2.64 -18.81 -12.69
CA LYS A 20 -1.56 -18.16 -11.94
C LYS A 20 -1.52 -16.65 -12.20
N LYS A 21 -1.64 -16.23 -13.47
CA LYS A 21 -1.65 -14.82 -13.84
C LYS A 21 -2.83 -14.08 -13.23
N GLU A 22 -4.00 -14.70 -13.22
CA GLU A 22 -5.22 -14.13 -12.62
C GLU A 22 -5.09 -13.97 -11.11
N VAL A 23 -4.58 -14.98 -10.41
CA VAL A 23 -4.34 -14.92 -8.96
C VAL A 23 -3.38 -13.79 -8.62
N LEU A 24 -2.24 -13.69 -9.32
CA LEU A 24 -1.27 -12.59 -9.11
C LEU A 24 -1.88 -11.21 -9.39
N ALA A 25 -2.75 -11.10 -10.39
CA ALA A 25 -3.44 -9.84 -10.70
C ALA A 25 -4.42 -9.46 -9.58
N LYS A 26 -5.16 -10.43 -9.02
CA LYS A 26 -6.08 -10.23 -7.89
C LYS A 26 -5.33 -9.78 -6.64
N GLU A 27 -4.23 -10.43 -6.29
CA GLU A 27 -3.39 -10.04 -5.14
C GLU A 27 -2.88 -8.61 -5.29
N LYS A 28 -2.35 -8.25 -6.46
CA LYS A 28 -1.91 -6.87 -6.74
C LYS A 28 -3.05 -5.86 -6.62
N ALA A 29 -4.25 -6.21 -7.12
CA ALA A 29 -5.41 -5.33 -7.01
C ALA A 29 -5.85 -5.13 -5.55
N GLN A 30 -5.86 -6.20 -4.75
CA GLN A 30 -6.15 -6.13 -3.32
C GLN A 30 -5.12 -5.28 -2.57
N ALA A 31 -3.82 -5.48 -2.85
CA ALA A 31 -2.75 -4.68 -2.28
C ALA A 31 -2.89 -3.19 -2.62
N ARG A 32 -3.25 -2.86 -3.88
CA ARG A 32 -3.55 -1.48 -4.29
C ARG A 32 -4.74 -0.91 -3.52
N LYS A 33 -5.85 -1.65 -3.40
CA LYS A 33 -7.04 -1.20 -2.66
C LYS A 33 -6.73 -0.95 -1.18
N ALA A 34 -5.97 -1.85 -0.56
CA ALA A 34 -5.52 -1.69 0.82
C ALA A 34 -4.62 -0.45 0.99
N ARG A 35 -3.68 -0.24 0.06
CA ARG A 35 -2.83 0.96 0.04
C ARG A 35 -3.66 2.23 -0.10
N THR A 36 -4.59 2.30 -1.04
CA THR A 36 -5.46 3.47 -1.25
C THR A 36 -6.28 3.78 0.01
N ARG A 37 -6.91 2.76 0.61
CA ARG A 37 -7.68 2.93 1.86
C ARG A 37 -6.80 3.51 2.98
N ARG A 38 -5.60 2.97 3.15
CA ARG A 38 -4.64 3.44 4.16
C ARG A 38 -4.21 4.89 3.92
N LEU A 39 -3.99 5.27 2.67
CA LEU A 39 -3.59 6.64 2.33
C LEU A 39 -4.72 7.63 2.59
N ILE A 40 -5.97 7.30 2.22
CA ILE A 40 -7.14 8.15 2.50
C ILE A 40 -7.31 8.34 4.01
N GLN A 41 -7.25 7.26 4.79
CA GLN A 41 -7.38 7.34 6.24
C GLN A 41 -6.29 8.20 6.88
N ARG A 42 -5.04 8.07 6.41
CA ARG A 42 -3.92 8.88 6.92
C ARG A 42 -4.00 10.33 6.48
N GLY A 43 -4.48 10.61 5.27
CA GLY A 43 -4.77 11.97 4.78
C GLY A 43 -5.82 12.64 5.65
N ALA A 44 -6.95 11.96 5.91
CA ALA A 44 -8.00 12.47 6.78
C ALA A 44 -7.50 12.79 8.21
N ILE A 45 -6.59 11.97 8.78
CA ILE A 45 -5.97 12.27 10.08
C ILE A 45 -5.11 13.53 10.01
N LEU A 46 -4.33 13.71 8.94
CA LEU A 46 -3.50 14.91 8.75
C LEU A 46 -4.37 16.17 8.65
N GLU A 47 -5.41 16.13 7.81
CA GLU A 47 -6.32 17.25 7.56
C GLU A 47 -7.05 17.70 8.83
N GLN A 48 -7.29 16.82 9.80
CA GLN A 48 -7.87 17.20 11.11
C GLN A 48 -7.01 18.18 11.92
N TYR A 49 -5.71 18.28 11.63
CA TYR A 49 -4.78 19.20 12.32
C TYR A 49 -4.50 20.47 11.52
N LEU A 50 -5.11 20.62 10.34
CA LEU A 50 -4.87 21.73 9.43
C LEU A 50 -6.16 22.53 9.23
N ASP A 51 -6.11 23.82 9.50
CA ASP A 51 -7.21 24.72 9.16
C ASP A 51 -7.30 24.88 7.63
N ASN A 52 -8.52 24.80 7.10
CA ASN A 52 -8.80 24.94 5.65
C ASN A 52 -7.93 24.03 4.77
N ALA A 53 -7.74 22.77 5.17
CA ALA A 53 -6.87 21.84 4.48
C ALA A 53 -7.23 21.61 2.99
N GLU A 54 -8.50 21.77 2.63
CA GLU A 54 -8.99 21.65 1.25
C GLU A 54 -8.42 22.72 0.30
N ASP A 55 -8.04 23.89 0.84
CA ASP A 55 -7.47 25.00 0.06
C ASP A 55 -5.95 24.88 -0.12
N LEU A 56 -5.30 23.95 0.60
CA LEU A 56 -3.86 23.76 0.57
C LEU A 56 -3.44 22.88 -0.61
N THR A 57 -2.40 23.32 -1.31
CA THR A 57 -1.73 22.53 -2.34
C THR A 57 -0.91 21.39 -1.74
N ASN A 58 -0.62 20.37 -2.55
CA ASN A 58 0.24 19.26 -2.11
C ASN A 58 1.63 19.73 -1.68
N GLU A 59 2.17 20.75 -2.36
CA GLU A 59 3.45 21.37 -2.06
C GLU A 59 3.43 22.07 -0.69
N GLU A 60 2.35 22.78 -0.37
CA GLU A 60 2.16 23.41 0.95
C GLU A 60 2.01 22.37 2.06
N ILE A 61 1.21 21.32 1.83
CA ILE A 61 1.07 20.18 2.76
C ILE A 61 2.44 19.54 3.01
N GLU A 62 3.25 19.31 1.97
CA GLU A 62 4.60 18.77 2.11
C GLU A 62 5.50 19.71 2.93
N GLY A 63 5.41 21.02 2.70
CA GLY A 63 6.11 22.04 3.46
C GLY A 63 5.76 22.01 4.96
N ILE A 64 4.46 21.92 5.27
CA ILE A 64 3.95 21.84 6.64
C ILE A 64 4.44 20.56 7.32
N VAL A 65 4.34 19.41 6.65
CA VAL A 65 4.83 18.13 7.20
C VAL A 65 6.34 18.19 7.43
N LYS A 66 7.13 18.72 6.50
CA LYS A 66 8.57 18.89 6.71
C LYS A 66 8.84 19.78 7.92
N TYR A 67 8.17 20.91 8.04
CA TYR A 67 8.35 21.84 9.14
C TYR A 67 8.01 21.21 10.50
N ALA A 68 6.83 20.59 10.62
CA ALA A 68 6.36 19.98 11.85
C ALA A 68 7.28 18.85 12.34
N PHE A 69 7.83 18.05 11.42
CA PHE A 69 8.69 16.91 11.74
C PHE A 69 10.18 17.26 11.82
N ASN A 70 10.58 18.51 11.57
CA ASN A 70 11.99 18.93 11.60
C ASN A 70 12.54 19.18 13.03
N THR A 71 11.79 18.87 14.09
CA THR A 71 12.23 19.05 15.47
C THR A 71 12.92 17.80 16.02
N PRO A 72 13.89 17.94 16.95
CA PRO A 72 14.48 16.79 17.65
C PRO A 72 13.42 15.97 18.42
N TYR A 73 12.45 16.64 19.05
CA TYR A 73 11.37 16.00 19.81
C TYR A 73 10.57 14.99 18.96
N VAL A 74 10.12 15.41 17.77
CA VAL A 74 9.36 14.52 16.88
C VAL A 74 10.25 13.41 16.33
N ARG A 75 11.52 13.69 16.02
CA ARG A 75 12.48 12.67 15.58
C ARG A 75 12.70 11.58 16.62
N ASP A 76 12.87 11.96 17.89
CA ASP A 76 13.10 11.00 18.97
C ASP A 76 11.84 10.21 19.29
N TYR A 77 10.68 10.87 19.32
CA TYR A 77 9.38 10.19 19.43
C TYR A 77 9.18 9.12 18.33
N VAL A 78 9.53 9.42 17.08
CA VAL A 78 9.44 8.45 15.97
C VAL A 78 10.42 7.28 16.14
N LYS A 79 11.64 7.52 16.64
CA LYS A 79 12.60 6.44 16.93
C LYS A 79 12.07 5.52 18.03
N ASP A 80 11.55 6.08 19.12
CA ASP A 80 11.02 5.31 20.24
C ASP A 80 9.85 4.42 19.81
N LEU A 81 8.95 4.95 18.96
CA LEU A 81 7.86 4.16 18.37
C LEU A 81 8.34 2.99 17.50
N ASN A 82 9.52 3.10 16.88
CA ASN A 82 10.09 2.01 16.08
C ASN A 82 10.75 0.97 16.98
N ASN A 83 11.45 1.39 18.02
CA ASN A 83 12.09 0.50 19.00
C ASN A 83 11.06 -0.37 19.75
N VAL A 84 9.86 0.17 20.04
CA VAL A 84 8.77 -0.58 20.69
C VAL A 84 8.17 -1.67 19.79
N LYS A 85 8.29 -1.57 18.46
CA LYS A 85 7.75 -2.55 17.51
C LYS A 85 8.67 -3.73 17.24
N GLU A 86 9.92 -3.65 17.68
CA GLU A 86 10.94 -4.69 17.50
C GLU A 86 11.10 -5.62 18.71
N ILE A 87 10.27 -5.44 19.75
CA ILE A 87 10.13 -6.31 20.93
C ILE A 87 8.84 -7.11 20.82
#